data_AF-V5F951-F1
#
_entry.id   AF-V5F951-F1
#
_cell.length_a   1.000
_cell.length_b   1.000
_cell.length_c   1.000
_cell.angle_alpha   90.00
_cell.angle_beta   90.00
_cell.angle_gamma   90.00
#
_symmetry.space_group_name_H-M   'P 1'
#
loop_
_entity.id
_entity.type
_entity.pdbx_description
1 polymer ?
#
loop_
_entity_poly.entity_id
_entity_poly.type
_entity_poly.pdbx_seq_one_letter_code
_entity_poly.pdbx_strand_id
1 'polypeptide(L)'
;MANNDTQFSLIVFDTTGVGDALINDIRQRVSMLTNKVDVDNLVIAATHTHAGLDYQGIWGGIGSEYRNRIVDIAARAIIQAQSTAQGVKIFAAQTQVPVSNRRGWGIVDDSITTLFFDNRKTDSNTC
;
A
#
# COMPACT_ATOMS: atom_id res chain seq x y z
N MET A 1 -1.01 11.25 23.72
CA MET A 1 -1.69 9.93 23.79
C MET A 1 -2.13 9.63 22.37
N ALA A 2 -1.67 8.53 21.76
CA ALA A 2 -2.16 8.15 20.44
C ALA A 2 -3.64 7.77 20.59
N ASN A 3 -4.51 8.38 19.76
CA ASN A 3 -5.92 8.06 19.76
C ASN A 3 -6.07 6.63 19.22
N ASN A 4 -6.61 5.71 20.01
CA ASN A 4 -6.75 4.29 19.61
C ASN A 4 -7.74 4.09 18.44
N ASP A 5 -8.42 5.16 18.00
CA ASP A 5 -9.46 5.12 16.98
C ASP A 5 -8.99 5.53 15.58
N THR A 6 -7.75 6.03 15.41
CA THR A 6 -7.26 6.42 14.08
C THR A 6 -6.58 5.24 13.39
N GLN A 7 -7.24 4.70 12.37
CA GLN A 7 -6.69 3.65 11.51
C GLN A 7 -6.09 4.26 10.24
N PHE A 8 -4.98 3.72 9.77
CA PHE A 8 -4.41 4.00 8.45
C PHE A 8 -4.11 2.67 7.75
N SER A 9 -4.56 2.53 6.51
CA SER A 9 -4.29 1.34 5.69
C SER A 9 -3.58 1.74 4.40
N LEU A 10 -2.57 0.97 4.01
CA LEU A 10 -1.86 1.14 2.74
C LEU A 10 -1.82 -0.20 2.01
N ILE A 11 -2.23 -0.19 0.74
CA ILE A 11 -2.00 -1.29 -0.20
C ILE A 11 -1.22 -0.75 -1.40
N VAL A 12 -0.22 -1.50 -1.84
CA VAL A 12 0.61 -1.16 -3.00
C VAL A 12 0.46 -2.25 -4.06
N PHE A 13 0.15 -1.85 -5.28
CA PHE A 13 0.01 -2.76 -6.42
C PHE A 13 1.25 -2.77 -7.31
N ASP A 14 1.60 -3.95 -7.82
CA ASP A 14 2.60 -4.11 -8.89
C ASP A 14 1.98 -3.85 -10.26
N THR A 15 1.78 -2.58 -10.57
CA THR A 15 1.24 -2.08 -11.84
C THR A 15 1.77 -0.69 -12.14
N THR A 16 1.52 -0.19 -13.34
CA THR A 16 1.85 1.18 -13.75
C THR A 16 1.06 2.21 -12.94
N GLY A 17 -0.19 1.93 -12.60
CA GLY A 17 -1.02 2.85 -11.83
C GLY A 17 -2.39 2.24 -11.55
N VAL A 18 -3.13 2.82 -10.62
CA VAL A 18 -4.50 2.39 -10.29
C VAL A 18 -5.44 3.55 -10.55
N GLY A 19 -6.43 3.35 -11.41
CA GLY A 19 -7.41 4.38 -11.77
C GLY A 19 -8.49 4.55 -10.71
N ASP A 20 -9.08 5.74 -10.64
CA ASP A 20 -10.10 6.11 -9.64
C ASP A 20 -11.27 5.13 -9.58
N ALA A 21 -11.73 4.64 -10.74
CA ALA A 21 -12.82 3.67 -10.79
C ALA A 21 -12.46 2.37 -10.06
N LEU A 22 -11.23 1.87 -10.22
CA LEU A 22 -10.78 0.65 -9.54
C LEU A 22 -10.55 0.89 -8.05
N ILE A 23 -10.02 2.06 -7.68
CA ILE A 23 -9.89 2.52 -6.29
C ILE A 23 -11.25 2.51 -5.59
N ASN A 24 -12.27 3.08 -6.23
CA ASN A 24 -13.62 3.17 -5.68
C ASN A 24 -14.25 1.77 -5.53
N ASP A 25 -14.09 0.90 -6.52
CA ASP A 25 -14.58 -0.48 -6.44
C ASP A 25 -13.93 -1.24 -5.26
N ILE A 26 -12.62 -1.05 -5.03
CA ILE A 26 -11.90 -1.65 -3.90
C ILE A 26 -12.46 -1.13 -2.57
N ARG A 27 -12.61 0.20 -2.42
CA ARG A 27 -13.18 0.80 -1.20
C ARG A 27 -14.58 0.28 -0.93
N GLN A 28 -15.44 0.27 -1.94
CA GLN A 28 -16.80 -0.26 -1.82
C GLN A 28 -16.78 -1.73 -1.42
N ARG A 29 -15.89 -2.54 -2.03
CA ARG A 29 -15.76 -3.96 -1.69
C ARG A 29 -15.31 -4.18 -0.25
N VAL A 30 -14.36 -3.39 0.24
CA VAL A 30 -13.94 -3.44 1.65
C VAL A 30 -15.13 -3.13 2.57
N SER A 31 -15.86 -2.03 2.33
CA SER A 31 -17.02 -1.65 3.15
C SER A 31 -18.15 -2.67 3.13
N MET A 32 -18.34 -3.38 2.01
CA MET A 32 -19.33 -4.47 1.93
C MET A 32 -18.92 -5.69 2.76
N LEU A 33 -17.62 -5.96 2.89
CA LEU A 33 -17.11 -7.15 3.57
C LEU A 33 -16.86 -6.92 5.06
N THR A 34 -16.61 -5.67 5.49
CA THR A 34 -16.37 -5.36 6.90
C THR A 34 -16.65 -3.90 7.24
N ASN A 35 -16.98 -3.63 8.50
CA ASN A 35 -17.04 -2.31 9.10
C ASN A 35 -15.80 -2.01 9.98
N LYS A 36 -14.78 -2.88 9.98
CA LYS A 36 -13.57 -2.75 10.80
C LYS A 36 -12.44 -1.99 10.11
N VAL A 37 -12.59 -1.69 8.82
CA VAL A 37 -11.62 -0.94 8.04
C VAL A 37 -12.23 0.41 7.68
N ASP A 38 -11.53 1.47 8.06
CA ASP A 38 -11.82 2.84 7.68
C ASP A 38 -11.28 3.09 6.26
N VAL A 39 -12.21 3.08 5.29
CA VAL A 39 -11.88 3.24 3.87
C VAL A 39 -11.52 4.68 3.49
N ASP A 40 -11.84 5.66 4.33
CA ASP A 40 -11.44 7.05 4.12
C ASP A 40 -9.95 7.25 4.40
N ASN A 41 -9.40 6.44 5.32
CA ASN A 41 -7.98 6.37 5.62
C ASN A 41 -7.24 5.21 4.91
N LEU A 42 -7.81 4.72 3.79
CA LEU A 42 -7.18 3.74 2.91
C LEU A 42 -6.46 4.43 1.74
N VAL A 43 -5.14 4.27 1.71
CA VAL A 43 -4.27 4.66 0.60
C VAL A 43 -4.03 3.47 -0.31
N ILE A 44 -4.26 3.69 -1.61
CA ILE A 44 -3.98 2.72 -2.68
C ILE A 44 -2.89 3.31 -3.56
N ALA A 45 -1.76 2.62 -3.65
CA ALA A 45 -0.60 3.06 -4.41
C ALA A 45 -0.16 2.01 -5.44
N ALA A 46 0.78 2.37 -6.31
CA ALA A 46 1.37 1.47 -7.29
C ALA A 46 2.90 1.63 -7.34
N THR A 47 3.61 0.56 -7.67
CA THR A 47 5.08 0.58 -7.86
C THR A 47 5.51 1.25 -9.17
N HIS A 48 4.57 1.56 -10.05
CA HIS A 48 4.79 2.14 -11.37
C HIS A 48 5.60 1.23 -12.32
N THR A 49 5.48 -0.10 -12.17
CA THR A 49 6.08 -1.04 -13.12
C THR A 49 5.32 -1.05 -14.46
N HIS A 50 6.05 -0.94 -15.57
CA HIS A 50 5.48 -1.02 -16.92
C HIS A 50 5.26 -2.46 -17.41
N ALA A 51 5.54 -3.46 -16.58
CA ALA A 51 5.32 -4.88 -16.90
C ALA A 51 3.98 -5.43 -16.34
N GLY A 52 3.14 -4.58 -15.75
CA GLY A 52 1.82 -4.94 -15.24
C GLY A 52 0.69 -4.74 -16.26
N LEU A 53 -0.48 -5.28 -15.95
CA LEU A 53 -1.71 -4.98 -16.69
C LEU A 53 -2.21 -3.56 -16.39
N ASP A 54 -2.99 -2.99 -17.31
CA ASP A 54 -3.50 -1.62 -17.22
C ASP A 54 -4.62 -1.47 -16.19
N TYR A 55 -4.24 -1.21 -14.93
CA TYR A 55 -5.19 -0.92 -13.85
C TYR A 55 -5.59 0.56 -13.81
N GLN A 56 -4.93 1.40 -14.60
CA GLN A 56 -5.22 2.81 -14.72
C GLN A 56 -6.39 3.05 -15.69
N GLY A 57 -6.52 2.20 -16.70
CA GLY A 57 -7.58 2.24 -17.71
C GLY A 57 -7.26 3.11 -18.92
N ILE A 58 -6.01 3.57 -19.07
CA ILE A 58 -5.62 4.51 -20.14
C ILE A 58 -5.19 3.84 -21.45
N TRP A 59 -5.01 2.51 -21.43
CA TRP A 59 -4.64 1.68 -22.59
C TRP A 59 -5.70 0.63 -22.92
N GLY A 60 -6.96 0.88 -22.55
CA GLY A 60 -8.07 -0.06 -22.73
C GLY A 60 -8.40 -0.89 -21.49
N GLY A 61 -7.60 -0.77 -20.42
CA GLY A 61 -7.89 -1.34 -19.12
C GLY A 61 -7.79 -2.86 -19.06
N ILE A 62 -8.47 -3.42 -18.06
CA ILE A 62 -8.60 -4.85 -17.83
C ILE A 62 -10.05 -5.29 -18.03
N GLY A 63 -10.23 -6.55 -18.46
CA GLY A 63 -11.56 -7.16 -18.58
C GLY A 63 -12.29 -7.22 -17.24
N SER A 64 -13.63 -7.21 -17.28
CA SER A 64 -14.50 -7.14 -16.10
C SER A 64 -14.29 -8.29 -15.11
N GLU A 65 -14.10 -9.52 -15.60
CA GLU A 65 -13.85 -10.69 -14.74
C GLU A 65 -12.55 -10.53 -13.95
N TYR A 66 -11.48 -10.11 -14.64
CA TYR A 66 -10.20 -9.90 -14.00
C TYR A 66 -10.24 -8.71 -13.04
N ARG A 67 -10.95 -7.63 -13.40
CA ARG A 67 -11.22 -6.50 -12.52
C ARG A 67 -11.89 -6.93 -11.22
N ASN A 68 -13.00 -7.67 -11.32
CA ASN A 68 -13.73 -8.17 -10.15
C ASN A 68 -12.83 -9.04 -9.26
N ARG A 69 -12.01 -9.90 -9.87
CA ARG A 69 -11.03 -10.72 -9.14
C ARG A 69 -10.03 -9.86 -8.37
N ILE A 70 -9.45 -8.83 -9.00
CA ILE A 70 -8.48 -7.95 -8.36
C ILE A 70 -9.10 -7.13 -7.23
N VAL A 71 -10.31 -6.60 -7.44
CA VAL A 71 -11.07 -5.89 -6.40
C VAL A 71 -11.27 -6.78 -5.16
N ASP A 72 -11.66 -8.03 -5.39
CA ASP A 72 -11.95 -8.98 -4.31
C ASP A 72 -10.68 -9.45 -3.58
N ILE A 73 -9.58 -9.68 -4.31
CA ILE A 73 -8.27 -10.01 -3.72
C ILE A 73 -7.75 -8.84 -2.89
N ALA A 74 -7.80 -7.62 -3.43
CA ALA A 74 -7.34 -6.42 -2.74
C ALA A 74 -8.11 -6.18 -1.44
N ALA A 75 -9.45 -6.27 -1.49
CA ALA A 75 -10.28 -6.10 -0.31
C ALA A 75 -9.97 -7.16 0.75
N ARG A 76 -9.82 -8.43 0.36
CA ARG A 76 -9.42 -9.49 1.30
C ARG A 76 -8.03 -9.28 1.89
N ALA A 77 -7.06 -8.80 1.12
CA ALA A 77 -5.72 -8.50 1.62
C ALA A 77 -5.75 -7.39 2.69
N ILE A 78 -6.51 -6.33 2.44
CA ILE A 78 -6.70 -5.22 3.40
C ILE A 78 -7.34 -5.73 4.69
N ILE A 79 -8.43 -6.50 4.57
CA ILE A 79 -9.14 -7.06 5.72
C ILE A 79 -8.24 -8.03 6.50
N GLN A 80 -7.47 -8.85 5.78
CA GLN A 80 -6.53 -9.79 6.39
C GLN A 80 -5.47 -9.04 7.19
N ALA A 81 -4.87 -7.98 6.63
CA ALA A 81 -3.90 -7.14 7.32
C ALA A 81 -4.48 -6.53 8.60
N GLN A 82 -5.70 -5.99 8.54
CA GLN A 82 -6.37 -5.44 9.72
C GLN A 82 -6.69 -6.53 10.77
N SER A 83 -7.14 -7.70 10.35
CA SER A 83 -7.53 -8.79 11.25
C SER A 83 -6.35 -9.45 11.97
N THR A 84 -5.14 -9.31 11.40
CA THR A 84 -3.89 -9.87 11.94
C THR A 84 -2.97 -8.80 12.51
N ALA A 85 -3.44 -7.55 12.58
CA ALA A 85 -2.71 -6.46 13.21
C ALA A 85 -2.39 -6.79 14.67
N GLN A 86 -1.19 -6.42 15.09
CA GLN A 86 -0.70 -6.61 16.46
C GLN A 86 0.10 -5.39 16.89
N GLY A 87 0.28 -5.22 18.20
CA GLY A 87 1.13 -4.16 18.73
C GLY A 87 2.59 -4.39 18.31
N VAL A 88 3.17 -3.41 17.62
CA VAL A 88 4.57 -3.42 17.17
C VAL A 88 5.23 -2.07 17.44
N LYS A 89 6.55 -2.04 17.50
CA LYS A 89 7.30 -0.78 17.45
C LYS A 89 7.52 -0.40 15.98
N ILE A 90 7.26 0.86 15.65
CA ILE A 90 7.48 1.40 14.31
C ILE A 90 8.69 2.32 14.33
N PHE A 91 9.61 2.14 13.38
CA PHE A 91 10.79 2.99 13.21
C PHE A 91 10.83 3.52 11.78
N ALA A 92 11.34 4.74 11.60
CA ALA A 92 11.66 5.28 10.29
C ALA A 92 13.17 5.49 10.21
N ALA A 93 13.77 5.10 9.08
CA ALA A 93 15.13 5.46 8.74
C ALA A 93 15.19 5.98 7.32
N GLN A 94 16.15 6.85 7.04
CA GLN A 94 16.40 7.38 5.72
C GLN A 94 17.83 7.05 5.30
N THR A 95 18.00 6.73 4.03
CA THR A 95 19.31 6.58 3.38
C THR A 95 19.29 7.23 2.01
N GLN A 96 20.43 7.29 1.34
CA GLN A 96 20.55 7.78 -0.03
C GLN A 96 20.96 6.65 -0.95
N VAL A 97 20.43 6.66 -2.18
CA VAL A 97 20.81 5.71 -3.21
C VAL A 97 21.19 6.43 -4.51
N PRO A 98 22.09 5.86 -5.32
CA PRO A 98 22.39 6.42 -6.63
C PRO A 98 21.14 6.43 -7.53
N VAL A 99 20.68 7.61 -7.93
CA VAL A 99 19.59 7.82 -8.89
C VAL A 99 20.09 8.71 -10.02
N SER A 100 19.62 8.47 -11.24
CA SER A 100 19.94 9.29 -12.41
C SER A 100 18.69 9.94 -12.99
N ASN A 101 18.79 11.23 -13.30
CA ASN A 101 17.72 11.94 -14.00
C ASN A 101 17.80 11.66 -15.50
N ARG A 102 16.75 11.09 -16.09
CA ARG A 102 16.69 10.81 -17.54
C ARG A 102 16.85 12.04 -18.45
N ARG A 103 16.65 13.26 -17.91
CA ARG A 103 16.85 14.54 -18.62
C ARG A 103 18.27 15.08 -18.49
N GLY A 104 19.17 14.37 -17.80
CA GLY A 104 20.57 14.76 -17.60
C GLY A 104 20.78 15.87 -16.57
N TRP A 105 19.75 16.23 -15.79
CA TRP A 105 19.88 17.25 -14.74
C TRP A 105 20.55 16.68 -13.49
N GLY A 106 21.36 17.50 -12.80
CA GLY A 106 21.96 17.16 -11.51
C GLY A 106 20.99 17.19 -10.32
N ILE A 107 19.69 17.32 -10.58
CA ILE A 107 18.65 17.38 -9.55
C ILE A 107 17.90 16.06 -9.56
N VAL A 108 17.98 15.34 -8.44
CA VAL A 108 17.28 14.09 -8.14
C VAL A 108 16.80 14.09 -6.70
N ASP A 109 15.75 13.33 -6.41
CA ASP A 109 15.49 12.85 -5.05
C ASP A 109 16.18 11.49 -4.94
N ASP A 110 17.29 11.45 -4.21
CA ASP A 110 18.07 10.26 -3.96
C ASP A 110 17.73 9.61 -2.61
N SER A 111 16.74 10.15 -1.89
CA SER A 111 16.40 9.70 -0.57
C SER A 111 15.47 8.48 -0.60
N ILE A 112 15.77 7.48 0.21
CA ILE A 112 14.88 6.35 0.50
C ILE A 112 14.51 6.41 1.98
N THR A 113 13.22 6.48 2.26
CA THR A 113 12.67 6.33 3.61
C THR A 113 12.11 4.92 3.77
N THR A 114 12.54 4.21 4.81
CA THR A 114 12.02 2.88 5.16
C THR A 114 11.25 2.96 6.48
N LEU A 115 10.05 2.40 6.48
CA LEU A 115 9.24 2.20 7.68
C LEU A 115 9.38 0.74 8.14
N PHE A 116 9.93 0.54 9.33
CA PHE A 116 10.12 -0.78 9.92
C PHE A 116 9.00 -1.06 10.91
N PHE A 117 8.42 -2.26 10.84
CA PHE A 117 7.47 -2.78 11.83
C PHE A 117 8.15 -3.91 12.59
N ASP A 118 8.53 -3.65 13.84
CA ASP A 118 9.32 -4.56 14.68
C ASP A 118 8.45 -5.18 15.78
N ASN A 119 8.28 -6.50 15.69
CA ASN A 119 7.59 -7.32 16.68
C ASN A 119 8.56 -8.19 17.51
N ARG A 120 9.86 -7.88 17.52
CA ARG A 120 10.79 -8.59 18.42
C ARG A 120 10.38 -8.31 19.86
N LYS A 121 10.07 -9.36 20.61
CA LYS A 121 10.10 -9.30 22.07
C LYS A 121 11.51 -8.85 22.44
N THR A 122 11.64 -7.71 23.12
CA THR A 122 12.87 -7.41 23.82
C THR A 122 13.01 -8.50 24.88
N ASP A 123 13.76 -9.55 24.57
CA ASP A 123 14.21 -10.51 25.57
C ASP A 123 15.18 -9.74 26.48
N SER A 124 14.61 -9.18 27.54
CA SER A 124 15.34 -8.77 28.72
C SER A 124 15.91 -10.04 29.35
N ASN A 125 17.19 -10.34 29.06
CA ASN A 125 18.17 -11.04 29.90
C ASN A 125 19.06 -11.96 29.06
N THR A 126 20.29 -11.51 28.76
CA THR A 126 21.57 -12.13 29.16
C THR A 126 22.72 -11.51 28.35
N CYS A 127 23.44 -10.59 28.99
CA CYS A 127 24.90 -10.55 28.87
C CYS A 127 25.45 -11.20 30.13
#